data_AF-A0A7H1A3V2-F1
#
_entry.id   AF-A0A7H1A3V2-F1
#
_cell.length_a   1.000
_cell.length_b   1.000
_cell.length_c   1.000
_cell.angle_alpha   90.00
_cell.angle_beta   90.00
_cell.angle_gamma   90.00
#
_symmetry.space_group_name_H-M   'P 1'
#
loop_
_entity.id
_entity.type
_entity.pdbx_description
1 polymer ?
#
loop_
_entity_poly.entity_id
_entity_poly.type
_entity_poly.pdbx_seq_one_letter_code
_entity_poly.pdbx_strand_id
1 'polypeptide(L)' 'MLNIFNLICICFNSALFSSTFLVAKLPEAYAFLNPIVDVMPVIPLFFLLLAFVWQAAVSFR' A
#
# COMPACT_ATOMS: atom_id res chain seq x y z
N MET A 1 -4.84 23.87 8.36
CA MET A 1 -5.77 23.18 7.44
C MET A 1 -5.02 22.01 6.82
N LEU A 2 -5.32 20.77 7.21
CA LEU A 2 -4.64 19.60 6.65
C LEU A 2 -5.18 19.36 5.24
N ASN A 3 -4.35 19.63 4.23
CA ASN A 3 -4.69 19.35 2.84
C ASN A 3 -4.65 17.83 2.57
N ILE A 4 -5.41 17.35 1.58
CA ILE A 4 -5.48 15.92 1.20
C ILE A 4 -4.09 15.32 0.95
N PHE A 5 -3.18 16.11 0.38
CA PHE A 5 -1.79 15.69 0.15
C PHE A 5 -1.02 15.43 1.45
N ASN A 6 -1.24 16.25 2.49
CA ASN A 6 -0.62 16.04 3.81
C ASN A 6 -1.20 14.80 4.50
N LEU A 7 -2.49 14.49 4.31
CA LEU A 7 -3.10 13.28 4.87
C LEU A 7 -2.52 12.02 4.24
N ILE A 8 -2.37 12.00 2.91
CA ILE A 8 -1.75 10.87 2.17
C ILE A 8 -0.29 10.69 2.62
N CYS A 9 0.49 11.77 2.73
CA CYS A 9 1.88 11.71 3.20
C CYS A 9 2.02 11.16 4.62
N ILE A 10 1.10 11.50 5.53
CA ILE A 10 1.09 10.98 6.91
C ILE A 10 0.71 9.50 6.94
N CYS A 11 -0.31 9.09 6.18
CA CYS A 11 -0.71 7.68 6.08
C CYS A 11 0.37 6.79 5.45
N PHE A 12 1.08 7.30 4.44
CA PHE A 12 2.17 6.56 3.82
C PHE A 12 3.38 6.44 4.77
N ASN A 13 3.72 7.52 5.48
CA ASN A 13 4.79 7.49 6.49
C ASN A 13 4.45 6.56 7.67
N SER A 14 3.21 6.56 8.16
CA SER A 14 2.82 5.67 9.25
C SER A 14 2.78 4.20 8.82
N ALA A 15 2.30 3.90 7.61
CA ALA A 15 2.32 2.55 7.05
C ALA A 15 3.76 2.05 6.83
N LEU A 16 4.64 2.89 6.28
CA LEU A 16 6.05 2.54 6.11
C LEU A 16 6.76 2.37 7.46
N PHE A 17 6.54 3.27 8.43
CA PHE A 17 7.14 3.17 9.77
C PHE A 17 6.62 1.95 10.56
N SER A 18 5.35 1.56 10.38
CA SER A 18 4.78 0.33 10.93
C SER A 18 5.30 -0.93 10.23
N SER A 19 5.69 -0.84 8.94
CA SER A 19 6.19 -1.98 8.15
C SER A 19 7.66 -2.32 8.42
N THR A 20 8.42 -1.41 9.05
CA THR A 20 9.86 -1.61 9.31
C THR A 20 10.17 -2.76 10.28
N PHE A 21 9.20 -3.35 11.01
CA PHE A 21 9.53 -4.31 12.08
C PHE A 21 8.57 -5.46 12.39
N LEU A 22 7.59 -5.79 11.54
CA LEU A 22 6.76 -6.99 11.77
C LEU A 22 7.15 -8.14 10.83
N VAL A 23 8.36 -8.67 11.04
CA VAL A 23 8.73 -10.01 10.57
C VAL A 23 8.11 -11.04 11.53
N ALA A 24 6.78 -11.14 11.49
CA ALA A 24 6.04 -12.17 12.21
C ALA A 24 5.67 -13.29 11.23
N LYS A 25 5.97 -14.54 11.58
CA LYS A 25 5.47 -15.67 10.79
C LYS A 25 3.96 -15.75 10.95
N LEU A 26 3.27 -16.03 9.84
CA LEU A 26 1.87 -16.40 9.89
C LEU A 26 1.68 -17.64 10.78
N PRO A 27 0.52 -17.79 11.45
CA PRO A 27 0.16 -19.05 12.08
C PRO A 27 0.27 -20.22 11.09
N GLU A 28 0.59 -21.42 11.57
CA GLU A 28 0.90 -22.58 10.72
C GLU A 28 -0.21 -22.90 9.70
N ALA A 29 -1.48 -22.77 10.10
CA ALA A 29 -2.64 -22.96 9.22
C ALA A 29 -2.67 -22.02 8.00
N TYR A 30 -1.97 -20.87 8.06
CA TYR A 30 -1.91 -19.87 7.00
C TYR A 30 -0.53 -19.79 6.32
N ALA A 31 0.40 -20.69 6.64
CA ALA A 31 1.76 -20.65 6.09
C ALA A 31 1.79 -20.72 4.54
N PHE A 32 0.77 -21.31 3.91
CA PHE A 32 0.66 -21.34 2.44
C PHE A 32 0.38 -19.94 1.83
N LEU A 33 -0.10 -18.98 2.61
CA LEU A 33 -0.36 -17.60 2.19
C LEU A 33 0.86 -16.68 2.34
N ASN A 34 1.97 -17.16 2.90
CA ASN A 34 3.20 -16.38 3.05
C ASN A 34 3.60 -15.64 1.74
N PRO A 35 3.58 -16.27 0.55
CA PRO A 35 3.93 -15.58 -0.69
C PRO A 35 3.01 -14.39 -1.02
N ILE A 36 1.74 -14.42 -0.60
CA ILE A 36 0.79 -13.32 -0.82
C ILE A 36 1.10 -12.18 0.15
N VAL A 37 1.34 -12.50 1.42
CA VAL A 37 1.66 -11.52 2.46
C VAL A 37 2.97 -10.80 2.15
N ASP A 38 3.95 -11.49 1.56
CA ASP A 38 5.21 -10.90 1.11
C ASP A 38 5.00 -9.80 0.04
N VAL A 39 3.92 -9.88 -0.74
CA VAL A 39 3.57 -8.90 -1.79
C VAL A 39 2.65 -7.80 -1.25
N MET A 40 1.88 -8.02 -0.18
CA MET A 40 0.93 -7.05 0.35
C MET A 40 1.50 -5.63 0.62
N PRO A 41 2.74 -5.45 1.10
CA PRO A 41 3.32 -4.13 1.32
C PRO A 41 3.39 -3.25 0.07
N VAL A 42 3.39 -3.83 -1.13
CA VAL A 42 3.45 -3.08 -2.41
C VAL A 42 2.08 -2.52 -2.84
N ILE A 43 0.98 -2.98 -2.26
CA ILE A 43 -0.40 -2.61 -2.66
C ILE A 43 -0.63 -1.09 -2.69
N PRO A 44 -0.15 -0.27 -1.72
CA PRO A 44 -0.32 1.19 -1.78
C PRO A 44 0.26 1.82 -3.05
N LEU A 45 1.35 1.27 -3.58
CA LEU A 45 1.95 1.74 -4.83
C LEU A 45 1.04 1.45 -6.03
N PHE A 46 0.35 0.31 -6.05
CA PHE A 46 -0.62 -0.01 -7.10
C PHE A 46 -1.81 0.95 -7.13
N PHE A 47 -2.27 1.46 -5.98
CA PHE A 47 -3.32 2.48 -5.96
C PHE A 47 -2.86 3.82 -6.53
N LEU A 48 -1.60 4.22 -6.29
CA LEU A 48 -1.01 5.39 -6.95
C LEU A 48 -0.98 5.20 -8.48
N LEU A 49 -0.51 4.05 -8.95
CA LEU A 49 -0.48 3.73 -10.38
C LEU A 49 -1.88 3.65 -10.98
N LEU A 50 -2.84 3.10 -10.24
CA LEU A 50 -4.24 3.03 -10.65
C LEU A 50 -4.84 4.41 -10.88
N ALA A 51 -4.44 5.44 -10.12
CA ALA A 51 -4.89 6.81 -10.36
C ALA A 51 -4.44 7.31 -11.75
N PHE A 52 -3.22 6.99 -12.18
CA PHE A 52 -2.74 7.32 -13.53
C PHE A 52 -3.43 6.50 -14.61
N VAL A 53 -3.67 5.20 -14.37
CA VAL A 53 -4.43 4.35 -15.30
C VAL A 53 -5.85 4.89 -15.47
N TRP A 54 -6.50 5.28 -14.38
CA TRP A 54 -7.83 5.88 -14.41
C TRP A 54 -7.84 7.21 -15.16
N GLN A 55 -6.89 8.10 -14.86
CA GLN A 55 -6.77 9.36 -15.59
C GLN A 55 -6.49 9.15 -17.08
N ALA A 56 -5.65 8.19 -17.45
CA ALA A 56 -5.42 7.83 -18.84
C ALA A 56 -6.69 7.30 -19.52
N ALA A 57 -7.51 6.51 -18.83
CA ALA A 57 -8.77 5.98 -19.35
C ALA A 57 -9.79 7.08 -19.67
N VAL A 58 -9.75 8.22 -18.95
CA VAL A 58 -10.56 9.41 -19.24
C VAL A 58 -9.81 10.49 -20.03
N SER A 59 -8.71 10.11 -20.70
CA SER A 59 -7.90 11.00 -21.55
C SER A 59 -7.27 12.21 -20.83
N PHE A 60 -6.95 12.07 -19.53
CA PHE A 60 -6.38 13.13 -18.69
C PHE A 60 -7.18 14.44 -18.72
N ARG A 61 -8.51 14.30 -18.72
CA ARG A 61 -9.45 15.43 -18.69
C ARG A 61 -9.80 15.87 -17.27
#